data_AF-A0A1B6GI88-F1
#
_entry.id   AF-A0A1B6GI88-F1
#
_cell.length_a   1.000
_cell.length_b   1.000
_cell.length_c   1.000
_cell.angle_alpha   90.00
_cell.angle_beta   90.00
_cell.angle_gamma   90.00
#
_symmetry.space_group_name_H-M   'P 1'
#
loop_
_entity.id
_entity.type
_entity.pdbx_description
1 polymer ?
#
loop_
_entity_poly.entity_id
_entity_poly.type
_entity_poly.pdbx_seq_one_letter_code
_entity_poly.pdbx_strand_id
1 'polypeptide(L)'
;KGVTFSIGNEKERSKVPKNKQALTHHTSERRSAFSVRLFLKEFCVEFLNGAYNPLMYKVRENLVRAVGQPNDETYYFWAMKFFMEFNRLYKFQVKLISETMHQHIFHFVQTQMENWLESMIVDKKKIPVWSRRIHQALKAYQELLLTLQAMDRSPDQSVRESARVIKSNI
;
A
#
# COMPACT_ATOMS: atom_id res chain seq x y z
N LYS A 1 46.89 -39.54 10.48
CA LYS A 1 45.50 -39.00 10.55
C LYS A 1 45.47 -37.67 9.81
N GLY A 2 44.66 -37.57 8.76
CA GLY A 2 44.46 -36.32 8.01
C GLY A 2 44.02 -36.57 6.58
N VAL A 3 42.84 -37.17 6.39
CA VAL A 3 42.20 -37.25 5.06
C VAL A 3 41.57 -35.89 4.78
N THR A 4 42.14 -35.14 3.84
CA THR A 4 41.51 -33.95 3.27
C THR A 4 40.40 -34.38 2.32
N PHE A 5 39.15 -34.19 2.75
CA PHE A 5 37.98 -34.33 1.89
C PHE A 5 37.85 -33.07 1.01
N SER A 6 38.12 -33.21 -0.28
CA SER A 6 37.79 -32.22 -1.30
C SER A 6 36.28 -32.31 -1.60
N ILE A 7 35.50 -31.31 -1.20
CA ILE A 7 34.10 -31.17 -1.64
C ILE A 7 34.11 -30.52 -3.01
N GLY A 8 34.20 -31.36 -4.05
CA GLY A 8 33.79 -31.00 -5.40
C GLY A 8 32.29 -31.28 -5.56
N ASN A 9 31.52 -30.23 -5.84
CA ASN A 9 30.38 -30.19 -6.78
C ASN A 9 29.39 -29.11 -6.34
N GLU A 10 29.53 -27.94 -6.95
CA GLU A 10 28.44 -26.99 -7.15
C GLU A 10 27.31 -27.72 -7.87
N LYS A 11 26.36 -28.28 -7.11
CA LYS A 11 25.05 -28.62 -7.66
C LYS A 11 24.38 -27.30 -8.02
N GLU A 12 24.51 -26.90 -9.29
CA GLU A 12 23.66 -25.88 -9.88
C GLU A 12 22.21 -26.19 -9.50
N ARG A 13 21.62 -25.29 -8.70
CA ARG A 13 20.24 -25.44 -8.24
C ARG A 13 19.36 -25.51 -9.47
N SER A 14 18.74 -26.66 -9.71
CA SER A 14 17.80 -26.89 -10.81
C SER A 14 16.80 -25.74 -10.85
N LYS A 15 16.72 -25.04 -12.00
CA LYS A 15 15.88 -23.87 -12.19
C LYS A 15 14.43 -24.28 -11.91
N VAL A 16 13.85 -23.73 -10.84
CA VAL A 16 12.44 -23.95 -10.50
C VAL A 16 11.61 -23.61 -11.74
N PRO A 17 10.73 -24.50 -12.22
CA PRO A 17 9.94 -24.25 -13.42
C PRO A 17 9.17 -22.94 -13.26
N LYS A 18 9.07 -22.14 -14.33
CA LYS A 18 8.49 -20.77 -14.31
C LYS A 18 7.13 -20.69 -13.60
N ASN A 19 6.32 -21.74 -13.67
CA ASN A 19 4.99 -21.82 -13.04
C ASN A 19 5.02 -22.05 -11.51
N LYS A 20 6.17 -22.39 -10.94
CA LYS A 20 6.40 -22.55 -9.48
C LYS A 20 7.33 -21.46 -8.92
N GLN A 21 7.78 -20.52 -9.74
CA GLN A 21 8.58 -19.40 -9.28
C GLN A 21 7.67 -18.42 -8.51
N ALA A 22 8.13 -17.95 -7.35
CA ALA A 22 7.47 -16.86 -6.67
C ALA A 22 7.39 -15.65 -7.60
N LEU A 23 6.23 -14.98 -7.62
CA LEU A 23 6.02 -13.74 -8.37
C LEU A 23 7.13 -12.74 -8.01
N THR A 24 8.09 -12.57 -8.93
CA THR A 24 9.26 -11.75 -8.69
C THR A 24 8.88 -10.30 -9.00
N HIS A 25 8.65 -9.51 -7.94
CA HIS A 25 8.39 -8.09 -8.09
C HIS A 25 9.74 -7.35 -8.16
N HIS A 26 10.17 -6.97 -9.37
CA HIS A 26 11.38 -6.16 -9.55
C HIS A 26 11.14 -4.72 -9.05
N THR A 27 11.41 -4.43 -7.78
CA THR A 27 11.61 -3.06 -7.31
C THR A 27 13.02 -2.61 -7.70
N SER A 28 13.20 -2.21 -8.95
CA SER A 28 14.36 -1.38 -9.31
C SER A 28 14.03 0.04 -8.87
N GLU A 29 14.66 0.51 -7.78
CA GLU A 29 14.64 1.93 -7.42
C GLU A 29 15.46 2.70 -8.46
N ARG A 30 14.82 3.05 -9.58
CA ARG A 30 15.39 3.99 -10.53
C ARG A 30 15.35 5.38 -9.91
N ARG A 31 16.51 5.91 -9.55
CA ARG A 31 16.62 7.27 -9.02
C ARG A 31 16.60 8.27 -10.17
N SER A 32 15.51 9.04 -10.25
CA SER A 32 15.43 10.20 -11.15
C SER A 32 16.50 11.24 -10.82
N ALA A 33 16.82 12.10 -11.79
CA ALA A 33 17.68 13.26 -11.59
C ALA A 33 17.23 14.10 -10.38
N PHE A 34 18.17 14.76 -9.70
CA PHE A 34 17.88 15.50 -8.48
C PHE A 34 16.82 16.59 -8.69
N SER A 35 16.87 17.34 -9.80
CA SER A 35 15.87 18.34 -10.17
C SER A 35 14.46 17.75 -10.27
N VAL A 36 14.32 16.60 -10.92
CA VAL A 36 13.03 15.89 -11.04
C VAL A 36 12.51 15.45 -9.67
N ARG A 37 13.38 15.00 -8.77
CA ARG A 37 12.98 14.63 -7.40
C ARG A 37 12.51 15.82 -6.58
N LEU A 38 13.15 16.99 -6.74
CA LEU A 38 12.73 18.21 -6.06
C LEU A 38 11.34 18.65 -6.57
N PHE A 39 11.15 18.67 -7.89
CA PHE A 39 9.85 18.96 -8.51
C PHE A 39 8.76 18.00 -8.03
N LEU A 40 9.01 16.69 -8.06
CA LEU A 40 8.03 15.70 -7.61
C LEU A 40 7.70 15.83 -6.12
N LYS A 41 8.68 16.19 -5.29
CA LYS A 41 8.46 16.47 -3.87
C LYS A 41 7.54 17.67 -3.70
N GLU A 42 7.79 18.77 -4.41
CA GLU A 42 6.95 19.98 -4.38
C GLU A 42 5.53 19.67 -4.83
N PHE A 43 5.37 18.94 -5.94
CA PHE A 43 4.08 18.44 -6.39
C PHE A 43 3.35 17.63 -5.31
N CYS A 44 4.03 16.69 -4.63
CA CYS A 44 3.40 15.89 -3.58
C CYS A 44 2.91 16.76 -2.41
N VAL A 45 3.67 17.79 -2.04
CA VAL A 45 3.28 18.74 -1.00
C VAL A 45 2.05 19.53 -1.42
N GLU A 46 2.04 20.13 -2.62
CA GLU A 46 0.91 20.88 -3.14
C GLU A 46 -0.34 20.00 -3.28
N PHE A 47 -0.16 18.78 -3.79
CA PHE A 47 -1.22 17.80 -3.95
C PHE A 47 -1.87 17.42 -2.62
N LEU A 48 -1.07 17.15 -1.58
CA LEU A 48 -1.59 16.88 -0.23
C LEU A 48 -2.34 18.06 0.36
N ASN A 49 -1.89 19.29 0.10
CA ASN A 49 -2.53 20.50 0.61
C ASN A 49 -3.86 20.83 -0.09
N GLY A 50 -3.96 20.60 -1.39
CA GLY A 50 -5.10 21.08 -2.19
C GLY A 50 -6.04 20.02 -2.74
N ALA A 51 -5.58 18.80 -2.98
CA ALA A 51 -6.29 17.85 -3.84
C ALA A 51 -6.49 16.46 -3.24
N TYR A 52 -5.65 16.02 -2.29
CA TYR A 52 -5.68 14.65 -1.78
C TYR A 52 -7.03 14.26 -1.20
N ASN A 53 -7.54 15.00 -0.19
CA ASN A 53 -8.80 14.64 0.48
C ASN A 53 -10.00 14.61 -0.50
N PRO A 54 -10.26 15.66 -1.32
CA PRO A 54 -11.37 15.61 -2.28
C PRO A 54 -11.22 14.52 -3.34
N LEU A 55 -10.00 14.29 -3.84
CA LEU A 55 -9.76 13.26 -4.85
C LEU A 55 -10.02 11.87 -4.27
N MET A 56 -9.44 11.56 -3.11
CA MET A 56 -9.60 10.26 -2.46
C MET A 56 -11.07 9.99 -2.14
N TYR A 57 -11.79 10.99 -1.64
CA TYR A 57 -13.23 10.91 -1.42
C TYR A 57 -13.96 10.51 -2.72
N LYS A 58 -13.72 11.25 -3.81
CA LYS A 58 -14.44 11.07 -5.07
C LYS A 58 -14.12 9.73 -5.74
N VAL A 59 -12.85 9.33 -5.74
CA VAL A 59 -12.42 8.05 -6.31
C VAL A 59 -13.05 6.90 -5.52
N ARG A 60 -13.04 6.97 -4.18
CA ARG A 60 -13.71 5.96 -3.34
C ARG A 60 -15.22 5.90 -3.59
N GLU A 61 -15.90 7.05 -3.70
CA GLU A 61 -17.33 7.10 -4.01
C GLU A 61 -17.65 6.37 -5.33
N ASN A 62 -16.82 6.59 -6.36
CA ASN A 62 -16.96 5.91 -7.65
C ASN A 62 -16.72 4.39 -7.55
N LEU A 63 -15.72 3.97 -6.76
CA LEU A 63 -15.42 2.56 -6.50
C LEU A 63 -16.61 1.86 -5.81
N VAL A 64 -17.17 2.47 -4.77
CA VAL A 64 -18.31 1.89 -4.02
C VAL A 64 -19.56 1.78 -4.91
N ARG A 65 -19.79 2.75 -5.78
CA ARG A 65 -20.95 2.74 -6.69
C ARG A 65 -20.76 1.85 -7.92
N ALA A 66 -19.58 1.25 -8.10
CA ALA A 66 -19.19 0.57 -9.33
C ALA A 66 -19.40 1.44 -10.59
N VAL A 67 -19.35 2.77 -10.44
CA VAL A 67 -19.51 3.73 -11.55
C VAL A 67 -18.13 4.00 -12.12
N GLY A 68 -17.78 3.27 -13.18
CA GLY A 68 -16.51 3.45 -13.89
C GLY A 68 -16.26 2.38 -14.94
N GLN A 69 -15.30 2.65 -15.82
CA GLN A 69 -14.69 1.58 -16.62
C GLN A 69 -13.96 0.61 -15.69
N PRO A 70 -13.71 -0.65 -16.10
CA PRO A 70 -12.82 -1.57 -15.39
C PRO A 70 -11.36 -1.08 -15.47
N ASN A 71 -11.09 0.10 -14.94
CA ASN A 71 -9.75 0.60 -14.64
C ASN A 71 -9.32 0.05 -13.28
N ASP A 72 -8.02 -0.12 -13.11
CA ASP A 72 -7.46 -0.87 -12.01
C ASP A 72 -7.70 -0.13 -10.68
N GLU A 73 -8.66 -0.61 -9.88
CA GLU A 73 -8.99 -0.14 -8.53
C GLU A 73 -7.74 -0.06 -7.63
N THR A 74 -6.69 -0.79 -7.99
CA THR A 74 -5.37 -0.77 -7.37
C THR A 74 -4.74 0.63 -7.30
N TYR A 75 -5.07 1.55 -8.21
CA TYR A 75 -4.52 2.91 -8.18
C TYR A 75 -4.96 3.67 -6.93
N TYR A 76 -6.18 3.45 -6.45
CA TYR A 76 -6.66 4.05 -5.22
C TYR A 76 -5.82 3.60 -4.01
N PHE A 77 -5.59 2.30 -3.88
CA PHE A 77 -4.78 1.73 -2.79
C PHE A 77 -3.31 2.12 -2.92
N TRP A 78 -2.78 2.16 -4.13
CA TRP A 78 -1.42 2.63 -4.39
C TRP A 78 -1.25 4.10 -4.00
N ALA A 79 -2.18 4.96 -4.41
CA ALA A 79 -2.16 6.38 -4.08
C ALA A 79 -2.30 6.60 -2.56
N MET A 80 -3.22 5.90 -1.91
CA MET A 80 -3.36 5.90 -0.45
C MET A 80 -2.03 5.55 0.21
N LYS A 81 -1.43 4.41 -0.14
CA LYS A 81 -0.13 4.00 0.40
C LYS A 81 0.94 5.06 0.18
N PHE A 82 1.09 5.56 -1.05
CA PHE A 82 2.17 6.46 -1.42
C PHE A 82 2.06 7.81 -0.71
N PHE A 83 0.91 8.47 -0.78
CA PHE A 83 0.74 9.82 -0.23
C PHE A 83 0.67 9.83 1.29
N MET A 84 0.09 8.79 1.90
CA MET A 84 0.10 8.66 3.37
C MET A 84 1.51 8.40 3.91
N GLU A 85 2.27 7.52 3.26
CA GLU A 85 3.68 7.28 3.62
C GLU A 85 4.52 8.55 3.44
N PHE A 86 4.32 9.28 2.33
CA PHE A 86 4.98 10.56 2.10
C PHE A 86 4.64 11.58 3.20
N ASN A 87 3.36 11.72 3.56
CA ASN A 87 2.93 12.60 4.64
C ASN A 87 3.57 12.20 5.98
N ARG A 88 3.56 10.90 6.31
CA ARG A 88 4.15 10.35 7.55
C ARG A 88 5.65 10.60 7.66
N LEU A 89 6.39 10.47 6.56
CA LEU A 89 7.86 10.58 6.55
C LEU A 89 8.39 12.01 6.37
N TYR A 90 7.63 12.91 5.75
CA TYR A 90 8.13 14.26 5.45
C TYR A 90 7.81 15.29 6.54
N LYS A 91 6.54 15.63 6.71
CA LYS A 91 6.03 16.62 7.67
C LYS A 91 4.64 16.20 8.08
N PHE A 92 4.59 15.22 8.99
CA PHE A 92 3.36 14.56 9.35
C PHE A 92 2.28 15.54 9.80
N GLN A 93 1.22 15.65 8.99
CA GLN A 93 0.05 16.47 9.27
C GLN A 93 -1.21 15.66 8.99
N VAL A 94 -1.96 15.33 10.04
CA VAL A 94 -3.17 14.49 9.94
C VAL A 94 -4.25 15.16 9.10
N LYS A 95 -4.35 16.49 9.14
CA LYS A 95 -5.32 17.27 8.36
C LYS A 95 -5.22 17.02 6.84
N LEU A 96 -4.00 16.80 6.33
CA LEU A 96 -3.77 16.59 4.89
C LEU A 96 -4.28 15.23 4.40
N ILE A 97 -4.49 14.29 5.31
CA ILE A 97 -4.88 12.90 5.02
C ILE A 97 -6.16 12.49 5.76
N SER A 98 -6.95 13.48 6.22
CA SER A 98 -8.12 13.24 7.05
C SER A 98 -9.13 12.33 6.37
N GLU A 99 -9.32 12.46 5.05
CA GLU A 99 -10.25 11.63 4.28
C GLU A 99 -9.96 10.12 4.43
N THR A 100 -8.68 9.75 4.47
CA THR A 100 -8.26 8.35 4.57
C THR A 100 -8.07 7.87 6.02
N MET A 101 -8.04 8.78 7.00
CA MET A 101 -7.86 8.45 8.42
C MET A 101 -9.18 8.45 9.18
N HIS A 102 -10.13 7.63 8.73
CA HIS A 102 -11.38 7.37 9.41
C HIS A 102 -11.63 5.87 9.56
N GLN A 103 -12.33 5.48 10.63
CA GLN A 103 -12.65 4.06 10.91
C GLN A 103 -13.27 3.34 9.69
N HIS A 104 -14.22 3.98 9.00
CA HIS A 104 -14.88 3.38 7.84
C HIS A 104 -13.92 3.11 6.66
N ILE A 105 -12.77 3.79 6.59
CA ILE A 105 -11.74 3.52 5.57
C ILE A 105 -10.99 2.22 5.89
N PHE A 106 -10.69 1.94 7.16
CA PHE A 106 -10.08 0.67 7.57
C PHE A 106 -10.97 -0.50 7.19
N HIS A 107 -12.26 -0.41 7.54
CA HIS A 107 -13.26 -1.40 7.16
C HIS A 107 -13.38 -1.52 5.63
N PHE A 108 -13.44 -0.41 4.91
CA PHE A 108 -13.49 -0.42 3.44
C PHE A 108 -12.30 -1.19 2.84
N VAL A 109 -11.06 -0.88 3.23
CA VAL A 109 -9.87 -1.56 2.69
C VAL A 109 -9.88 -3.05 3.04
N GLN A 110 -10.28 -3.39 4.27
CA GLN A 110 -10.41 -4.78 4.70
C GLN A 110 -11.44 -5.56 3.88
N THR A 111 -12.66 -5.03 3.72
CA THR A 111 -13.72 -5.66 2.92
C THR A 111 -13.28 -5.85 1.46
N GLN A 112 -12.54 -4.90 0.88
CA GLN A 112 -12.01 -5.05 -0.48
C GLN A 112 -10.99 -6.21 -0.58
N MET A 113 -10.12 -6.39 0.42
CA MET A 113 -9.21 -7.54 0.47
C MET A 113 -9.96 -8.86 0.59
N GLU A 114 -10.98 -8.93 1.45
CA GLU A 114 -11.82 -10.12 1.65
C GLU A 114 -12.54 -10.51 0.35
N ASN A 115 -13.19 -9.54 -0.32
CA ASN A 115 -13.86 -9.76 -1.61
C ASN A 115 -12.92 -10.31 -2.69
N TRP A 116 -11.68 -9.83 -2.76
CA TRP A 116 -10.70 -10.33 -3.73
C TRP A 116 -10.12 -11.69 -3.33
N LEU A 117 -10.02 -12.00 -2.03
CA LEU A 117 -9.65 -13.33 -1.55
C LEU A 117 -10.72 -14.35 -1.96
N GLU A 118 -12.00 -14.03 -1.77
CA GLU A 118 -13.11 -14.86 -2.25
C GLU A 118 -13.06 -15.04 -3.77
N SER A 119 -12.85 -13.94 -4.51
CA SER A 119 -12.72 -13.98 -5.98
C SER A 119 -11.53 -14.84 -6.44
N MET A 120 -10.44 -14.88 -5.68
CA MET A 120 -9.28 -15.72 -5.95
C MET A 120 -9.57 -17.21 -5.76
N ILE A 121 -10.43 -17.56 -4.79
CA ILE A 121 -10.87 -18.93 -4.53
C ILE A 121 -11.82 -19.41 -5.65
N VAL A 122 -12.71 -18.53 -6.10
CA VAL A 122 -13.71 -18.82 -7.16
C VAL A 122 -13.07 -18.89 -8.55
N ASP A 123 -12.30 -17.87 -8.96
CA ASP A 123 -11.67 -17.81 -10.28
C ASP A 123 -10.17 -18.12 -10.21
N LYS A 124 -9.86 -19.42 -10.12
CA LYS A 124 -8.48 -19.92 -10.06
C LYS A 124 -7.62 -19.53 -11.27
N LYS A 125 -8.23 -19.18 -12.41
CA LYS A 125 -7.48 -18.74 -13.61
C LYS A 125 -6.94 -17.32 -13.47
N LYS A 126 -7.57 -16.49 -12.64
CA LYS A 126 -7.17 -15.09 -12.39
C LYS A 126 -6.43 -14.87 -11.07
N ILE A 127 -5.94 -15.92 -10.43
CA ILE A 127 -5.14 -15.83 -9.19
C ILE A 127 -4.05 -14.74 -9.25
N PRO A 128 -3.23 -14.63 -10.32
CA PRO A 128 -2.19 -13.60 -10.38
C PRO A 128 -2.73 -12.16 -10.32
N VAL A 129 -3.93 -11.94 -10.86
CA VAL A 129 -4.60 -10.63 -10.87
C VAL A 129 -5.13 -10.31 -9.48
N TRP A 130 -5.88 -11.24 -8.87
CA TRP A 130 -6.43 -11.09 -7.53
C TRP A 130 -5.33 -10.93 -6.48
N SER A 131 -4.26 -11.72 -6.58
CA SER A 131 -3.08 -11.61 -5.71
C SER A 131 -2.43 -10.22 -5.82
N ARG A 132 -2.29 -9.67 -7.04
CA ARG A 132 -1.75 -8.31 -7.23
C ARG A 132 -2.65 -7.25 -6.59
N ARG A 133 -3.97 -7.38 -6.70
CA ARG A 133 -4.94 -6.47 -6.08
C ARG A 133 -4.85 -6.51 -4.56
N ILE A 134 -4.93 -7.70 -3.97
CA ILE A 134 -4.80 -7.92 -2.53
C ILE A 134 -3.47 -7.34 -2.02
N HIS A 135 -2.36 -7.57 -2.72
CA HIS A 135 -1.05 -7.03 -2.32
C HIS A 135 -1.03 -5.49 -2.24
N GLN A 136 -1.69 -4.80 -3.16
CA GLN A 136 -1.76 -3.33 -3.13
C GLN A 136 -2.64 -2.85 -1.97
N ALA A 137 -3.81 -3.47 -1.75
CA ALA A 137 -4.65 -3.12 -0.60
C ALA A 137 -3.97 -3.44 0.74
N LEU A 138 -3.25 -4.55 0.83
CA LEU A 138 -2.49 -4.91 2.04
C LEU A 138 -1.41 -3.87 2.36
N LYS A 139 -0.70 -3.38 1.34
CA LYS A 139 0.28 -2.29 1.51
C LYS A 139 -0.38 -0.98 1.94
N ALA A 140 -1.56 -0.66 1.42
CA ALA A 140 -2.33 0.50 1.86
C ALA A 140 -2.79 0.34 3.32
N TYR A 141 -3.29 -0.83 3.69
CA TYR A 141 -3.70 -1.14 5.07
C TYR A 141 -2.53 -1.08 6.05
N GLN A 142 -1.36 -1.60 5.65
CA GLN A 142 -0.13 -1.45 6.42
C GLN A 142 0.20 0.04 6.67
N GLU A 143 0.08 0.88 5.66
CA GLU A 143 0.36 2.31 5.81
C GLU A 143 -0.69 3.03 6.67
N LEU A 144 -1.97 2.62 6.62
CA LEU A 144 -3.00 3.10 7.54
C LEU A 144 -2.62 2.82 9.00
N LEU A 145 -2.15 1.60 9.30
CA LEU A 145 -1.70 1.20 10.64
C LEU A 145 -0.44 1.98 11.08
N LEU A 146 0.54 2.15 10.20
CA LEU A 146 1.75 2.93 10.50
C LEU A 146 1.42 4.41 10.74
N THR A 147 0.47 4.96 9.99
CA THR A 147 -0.05 6.32 10.20
C THR A 147 -0.78 6.43 11.53
N LEU A 148 -1.63 5.45 11.87
CA LEU A 148 -2.32 5.40 13.15
C LEU A 148 -1.34 5.34 14.33
N GLN A 149 -0.26 4.57 14.20
CA GLN A 149 0.84 4.54 15.17
C GLN A 149 1.58 5.89 15.26
N ALA A 150 1.75 6.60 14.15
CA ALA A 150 2.34 7.94 14.15
C ALA A 150 1.43 8.97 14.83
N MET A 151 0.10 8.84 14.70
CA MET A 151 -0.86 9.70 15.40
C MET A 151 -0.75 9.61 16.93
N ASP A 152 -0.43 8.43 17.48
CA ASP A 152 -0.23 8.25 18.93
C ASP A 152 0.92 9.10 19.48
N ARG A 153 1.93 9.34 18.66
CA ARG A 153 3.13 10.11 19.01
C ARG A 153 2.97 11.59 18.69
N SER A 154 1.81 12.01 18.15
CA SER A 154 1.54 13.41 17.84
C SER A 154 1.56 14.25 19.12
N PRO A 155 2.10 15.49 19.08
CA PRO A 155 2.00 16.42 20.22
C PRO A 155 0.57 16.89 20.47
N ASP A 156 -0.30 16.85 19.45
CA ASP A 156 -1.70 17.26 19.53
C ASP A 156 -2.57 16.18 20.21
N GLN A 157 -3.23 16.57 21.31
CA GLN A 157 -4.13 15.70 22.08
C GLN A 157 -5.34 15.24 21.26
N SER A 158 -5.92 16.12 20.43
CA SER A 158 -7.10 15.79 19.59
C SER A 158 -6.79 14.69 18.57
N VAL A 159 -5.57 14.71 18.03
CA VAL A 159 -5.05 13.68 17.12
C VAL A 159 -4.89 12.35 17.85
N ARG A 160 -4.35 12.36 19.09
CA ARG A 160 -4.21 11.13 19.90
C ARG A 160 -5.57 10.55 20.30
N GLU A 161 -6.55 11.39 20.61
CA GLU A 161 -7.92 10.95 20.91
C GLU A 161 -8.58 10.33 19.69
N SER A 162 -8.45 10.96 18.52
CA SER A 162 -8.93 10.40 17.25
C SER A 162 -8.29 9.03 16.97
N ALA A 163 -6.99 8.88 17.21
CA ALA A 163 -6.30 7.61 17.07
C ALA A 163 -6.83 6.53 18.03
N ARG A 164 -7.15 6.89 19.29
CA ARG A 164 -7.74 5.97 20.27
C ARG A 164 -9.12 5.48 19.81
N VAL A 165 -9.96 6.37 19.32
CA VAL A 165 -11.31 6.03 18.81
C VAL A 165 -11.21 5.09 17.61
N ILE A 166 -10.29 5.35 16.67
CA ILE A 166 -10.07 4.44 15.54
C ILE A 166 -9.60 3.08 16.04
N LYS A 167 -8.61 3.04 16.95
CA LYS A 167 -8.08 1.79 17.51
C LYS A 167 -9.07 0.95 18.31
N SER A 168 -10.06 1.57 18.97
CA SER A 168 -11.08 0.81 19.69
C SER A 168 -12.09 0.12 18.78
N ASN A 169 -12.15 0.52 17.51
CA ASN A 169 -13.22 0.15 16.59
C ASN A 169 -12.74 -0.56 15.31
N ILE A 170 -11.44 -0.89 15.23
CA ILE A 170 -10.83 -1.74 14.20
C ILE A 170 -10.41 -3.07 14.86
#